data_AF-A0A7V3QXE8-F1
#
_entry.id   AF-A0A7V3QXE8-F1
#
_cell.length_a   1.000
_cell.length_b   1.000
_cell.length_c   1.000
_cell.angle_alpha   90.00
_cell.angle_beta   90.00
_cell.angle_gamma   90.00
#
_symmetry.space_group_name_H-M   'P 1'
#
loop_
_entity.id
_entity.type
_entity.pdbx_description
1 polymer ?
#
loop_
_entity_poly.entity_id
_entity_poly.type
_entity_poly.pdbx_seq_one_letter_code
_entity_poly.pdbx_strand_id
1 'polypeptide(L)'
;MRSDFVQSSAVEMNAGAQALASAPSAWRAGGLASIYRECVRRSGDRVAMRYRRAGQWAGISWKELGESVEVTARALVALGIPEQGAVAILSQNRPQWTIADLACLTARIVTVPIYPTNTSNYARYLLDDAEARLVFVDTQAQYDKIAPL
;
A
#
# COMPACT_ATOMS: atom_id res chain seq x y z
N MET A 1 37.39 -24.91 -0.94
CA MET A 1 36.00 -25.02 -1.43
C MET A 1 35.08 -24.00 -0.72
N ARG A 2 35.47 -22.72 -0.66
CA ARG A 2 34.74 -21.60 -0.02
C ARG A 2 35.15 -20.24 -0.63
N SER A 3 35.12 -20.10 -1.95
CA SER A 3 35.42 -18.80 -2.61
C SER A 3 34.33 -18.32 -3.58
N ASP A 4 33.44 -19.19 -4.05
CA ASP A 4 32.65 -18.86 -5.24
C ASP A 4 31.26 -18.27 -4.93
N PHE A 5 30.92 -18.09 -3.65
CA PHE A 5 29.58 -17.60 -3.25
C PHE A 5 29.47 -16.08 -3.14
N VAL A 6 30.60 -15.35 -3.10
CA VAL A 6 30.60 -13.88 -2.89
C VAL A 6 30.56 -13.09 -4.21
N GLN A 7 30.97 -13.69 -5.32
CA GLN A 7 30.96 -13.00 -6.62
C GLN A 7 29.59 -13.04 -7.33
N SER A 8 28.68 -13.92 -6.93
CA SER A 8 27.36 -14.06 -7.56
C SER A 8 26.37 -12.95 -7.18
N SER A 9 26.50 -12.33 -6.01
CA SER A 9 25.57 -11.30 -5.53
C SER A 9 25.83 -9.90 -6.12
N ALA A 10 27.04 -9.62 -6.59
CA ALA A 10 27.39 -8.32 -7.16
C ALA A 10 26.86 -8.13 -8.60
N VAL A 11 26.64 -9.22 -9.34
CA VAL A 11 26.18 -9.17 -10.73
C VAL A 11 24.67 -8.92 -10.84
N GLU A 12 23.86 -9.44 -9.90
CA GLU A 12 22.41 -9.22 -9.89
C GLU A 12 22.02 -7.78 -9.47
N MET A 13 22.84 -7.11 -8.64
CA MET A 13 22.64 -5.71 -8.27
C MET A 13 22.77 -4.73 -9.45
N ASN A 14 23.52 -5.10 -10.50
CA ASN A 14 23.82 -4.21 -11.62
C ASN A 14 22.68 -4.17 -12.67
N ALA A 15 21.97 -5.28 -12.86
CA ALA A 15 20.85 -5.37 -13.80
C ALA A 15 19.63 -4.53 -13.34
N GLY A 16 19.32 -4.55 -12.04
CA GLY A 16 18.26 -3.72 -11.45
C GLY A 16 18.55 -2.21 -11.57
N ALA A 17 19.80 -1.81 -11.36
CA ALA A 17 20.24 -0.43 -11.48
C ALA A 17 20.19 0.08 -12.95
N GLN A 18 20.56 -0.75 -13.92
CA GLN A 18 20.47 -0.41 -15.35
C GLN A 18 19.02 -0.36 -15.87
N ALA A 19 18.14 -1.24 -15.39
CA ALA A 19 16.71 -1.19 -15.70
C ALA A 19 16.06 0.10 -15.16
N LEU A 20 16.39 0.49 -13.93
CA LEU A 20 15.98 1.78 -13.38
C LEU A 20 16.56 2.96 -14.18
N ALA A 21 17.81 2.87 -14.62
CA ALA A 21 18.48 3.90 -15.44
C ALA A 21 18.00 3.98 -16.91
N SER A 22 17.07 3.13 -17.35
CA SER A 22 16.37 3.21 -18.64
C SER A 22 14.85 3.41 -18.49
N ALA A 23 14.29 3.19 -17.30
CA ALA A 23 12.89 3.43 -16.97
C ALA A 23 12.47 4.90 -17.15
N PRO A 24 11.18 5.19 -17.42
CA PRO A 24 10.64 6.55 -17.40
C PRO A 24 11.08 7.34 -16.16
N SER A 25 11.33 8.64 -16.31
CA SER A 25 11.83 9.50 -15.23
C SER A 25 10.97 9.46 -13.96
N ALA A 26 9.66 9.30 -14.13
CA ALA A 26 8.72 9.08 -13.03
C ALA A 26 9.14 7.92 -12.12
N TRP A 27 9.67 6.82 -12.67
CA TRP A 27 10.01 5.61 -11.90
C TRP A 27 11.35 5.73 -11.17
N ARG A 28 12.16 6.72 -11.54
CA ARG A 28 13.49 6.96 -10.96
C ARG A 28 13.48 7.96 -9.81
N ALA A 29 12.49 8.86 -9.76
CA ALA A 29 12.56 10.05 -8.91
C ALA A 29 11.65 10.02 -7.66
N GLY A 30 10.74 9.04 -7.50
CA GLY A 30 9.72 9.16 -6.44
C GLY A 30 9.09 7.87 -5.89
N GLY A 31 9.75 6.72 -5.99
CA GLY A 31 9.28 5.45 -5.40
C GLY A 31 7.94 4.94 -5.96
N LEU A 32 7.29 3.97 -5.30
CA LEU A 32 6.06 3.34 -5.80
C LEU A 32 4.90 4.33 -6.03
N ALA A 33 4.78 5.37 -5.19
CA ALA A 33 3.76 6.40 -5.35
C ALA A 33 3.89 7.15 -6.69
N SER A 34 5.11 7.44 -7.14
CA SER A 34 5.35 8.10 -8.43
C SER A 34 4.94 7.25 -9.63
N ILE A 35 5.11 5.92 -9.54
CA ILE A 35 4.71 4.99 -10.60
C ILE A 35 3.18 4.97 -10.74
N TYR A 36 2.47 4.83 -9.62
CA TYR A 36 1.01 4.84 -9.62
C TYR A 36 0.43 6.17 -10.11
N ARG A 37 0.96 7.32 -9.65
CA ARG A 37 0.53 8.65 -10.11
C ARG A 37 0.70 8.82 -11.62
N GLU A 38 1.77 8.29 -12.19
CA GLU A 38 1.98 8.31 -13.64
C GLU A 38 0.93 7.44 -14.37
N CYS A 39 0.57 6.28 -13.82
CA CYS A 39 -0.52 5.47 -14.37
C CYS A 39 -1.86 6.22 -14.34
N VAL A 40 -2.17 6.95 -13.26
CA VAL A 40 -3.36 7.81 -13.16
C VAL A 40 -3.36 8.85 -14.27
N ARG A 41 -2.25 9.59 -14.41
CA ARG A 41 -2.09 10.66 -15.41
C ARG A 41 -2.28 10.16 -16.84
N ARG A 42 -1.81 8.95 -17.16
CA ARG A 42 -1.85 8.38 -18.52
C ARG A 42 -3.17 7.69 -18.86
N SER A 43 -3.95 7.27 -17.88
CA SER A 43 -5.02 6.28 -18.11
C SER A 43 -6.43 6.82 -17.91
N GLY A 44 -6.61 7.99 -17.28
CA GLY A 44 -7.89 8.70 -17.22
C GLY A 44 -9.07 7.80 -16.81
N ASP A 45 -10.07 7.70 -17.68
CA ASP A 45 -11.31 6.95 -17.42
C ASP A 45 -11.19 5.43 -17.67
N ARG A 46 -10.01 4.91 -18.03
CA ARG A 46 -9.79 3.47 -18.17
C ARG A 46 -9.96 2.78 -16.80
N VAL A 47 -10.51 1.57 -16.80
CA VAL A 47 -10.67 0.77 -15.57
C VAL A 47 -9.30 0.39 -15.00
N ALA A 48 -9.04 0.78 -13.75
CA ALA A 48 -7.86 0.42 -12.98
C ALA A 48 -8.08 -0.86 -12.17
N MET A 49 -9.24 -0.97 -11.52
CA MET A 49 -9.61 -2.10 -10.68
C MET A 49 -11.02 -2.57 -10.97
N ARG A 50 -11.26 -3.86 -10.77
CA ARG A 50 -12.60 -4.45 -10.78
C ARG A 50 -12.87 -5.13 -9.45
N TYR A 51 -14.09 -5.02 -8.98
CA TYR A 51 -14.54 -5.65 -7.74
C TYR A 51 -15.98 -6.12 -7.88
N ARG A 52 -16.39 -7.07 -7.02
CA ARG A 52 -17.77 -7.54 -6.99
C ARG A 52 -18.58 -6.71 -5.99
N ARG A 53 -19.72 -6.18 -6.43
CA ARG A 53 -20.71 -5.47 -5.62
C ARG A 53 -22.09 -6.05 -5.92
N ALA A 54 -22.78 -6.54 -4.89
CA ALA A 54 -24.10 -7.18 -5.02
C ALA A 54 -24.16 -8.24 -6.15
N GLY A 55 -23.11 -9.07 -6.26
CA GLY A 55 -23.01 -10.13 -7.27
C GLY A 55 -22.58 -9.67 -8.67
N GLN A 56 -22.50 -8.36 -8.93
CA GLN A 56 -22.12 -7.81 -10.23
C GLN A 56 -20.68 -7.26 -10.21
N TRP A 57 -20.01 -7.29 -11.37
CA TRP A 57 -18.71 -6.66 -11.53
C TRP A 57 -18.86 -5.15 -11.69
N ALA A 58 -18.23 -4.40 -10.80
CA ALA A 58 -18.08 -2.96 -10.88
C ALA A 58 -16.62 -2.61 -11.20
N GLY A 59 -16.42 -1.50 -11.90
CA GLY A 59 -15.11 -0.93 -12.20
C GLY A 59 -14.83 0.31 -11.35
N ILE A 60 -13.55 0.57 -11.11
CA ILE A 60 -13.05 1.87 -10.65
C ILE A 60 -12.03 2.33 -11.70
N SER A 61 -12.24 3.51 -12.25
CA SER A 61 -11.33 4.14 -13.20
C SER A 61 -10.03 4.58 -12.54
N TRP A 62 -8.98 4.79 -13.34
CA TRP A 62 -7.73 5.36 -12.85
C TRP A 62 -7.93 6.75 -12.23
N LYS A 63 -8.83 7.56 -12.80
CA LYS A 63 -9.23 8.86 -12.26
C LYS A 63 -9.86 8.76 -10.87
N GLU A 64 -10.90 7.95 -10.71
CA GLU A 64 -11.58 7.76 -9.41
C GLU A 64 -10.65 7.18 -8.34
N LEU A 65 -9.77 6.25 -8.74
CA LEU A 65 -8.75 5.70 -7.85
C LEU A 65 -7.79 6.81 -7.39
N GLY A 66 -7.33 7.66 -8.32
CA GLY A 66 -6.43 8.78 -8.03
C GLY A 66 -7.02 9.79 -7.07
N GLU A 67 -8.27 10.18 -7.32
CA GLU A 67 -9.01 11.10 -6.45
C GLU A 67 -9.17 10.52 -5.03
N SER A 68 -9.54 9.23 -4.93
CA SER A 68 -9.70 8.54 -3.64
C SER A 68 -8.38 8.43 -2.86
N VAL A 69 -7.29 8.10 -3.54
CA VAL A 69 -5.94 8.02 -2.94
C VAL A 69 -5.50 9.38 -2.43
N GLU A 70 -5.63 10.44 -3.23
CA GLU A 70 -5.21 11.79 -2.86
C GLU A 70 -6.02 12.36 -1.69
N VAL A 71 -7.34 12.13 -1.66
CA VAL A 71 -8.18 12.51 -0.51
C VAL A 71 -7.77 11.77 0.76
N THR A 72 -7.54 10.46 0.65
CA THR A 72 -7.16 9.62 1.80
C THR A 72 -5.78 10.00 2.32
N ALA A 73 -4.81 10.24 1.44
CA ALA A 73 -3.45 10.65 1.82
C ALA A 73 -3.44 11.99 2.56
N ARG A 74 -4.20 12.98 2.06
CA ARG A 74 -4.37 14.26 2.76
C ARG A 74 -5.03 14.09 4.13
N ALA A 75 -6.01 13.21 4.25
CA ALA A 75 -6.65 12.92 5.54
C ALA A 75 -5.66 12.30 6.54
N LEU A 76 -4.80 11.35 6.11
CA LEU A 76 -3.76 10.77 6.96
C LEU A 76 -2.77 11.83 7.48
N VAL A 77 -2.34 12.75 6.61
CA VAL A 77 -1.48 13.88 7.02
C VAL A 77 -2.23 14.80 8.00
N ALA A 78 -3.50 15.11 7.73
CA ALA A 78 -4.32 15.95 8.61
C ALA A 78 -4.59 15.33 9.99
N LEU A 79 -4.63 13.99 10.07
CA LEU A 79 -4.71 13.24 11.33
C LEU A 79 -3.38 13.21 12.10
N GLY A 80 -2.32 13.83 11.58
CA GLY A 80 -1.04 13.96 12.27
C GLY A 80 -0.19 12.68 12.25
N ILE A 81 -0.44 11.77 11.30
CA ILE A 81 0.44 10.62 11.10
C ILE A 81 1.79 11.14 10.57
N PRO A 82 2.90 10.92 11.28
CA PRO A 82 4.19 11.44 10.86
C PRO A 82 4.66 10.68 9.61
N GLU A 83 5.53 11.35 8.85
CA GLU A 83 6.35 10.67 7.87
C GLU A 83 7.08 9.47 8.51
N GLN A 84 7.13 8.35 7.82
CA GLN A 84 7.64 7.06 8.31
C GLN A 84 6.87 6.47 9.50
N GLY A 85 5.78 7.10 9.94
CA GLY A 85 4.83 6.51 10.89
C GLY A 85 4.09 5.31 10.28
N ALA A 86 3.50 4.49 11.13
CA ALA A 86 2.81 3.27 10.74
C ALA A 86 1.28 3.41 10.73
N VAL A 87 0.65 2.92 9.67
CA VAL A 87 -0.80 2.77 9.54
C VAL A 87 -1.10 1.33 9.15
N ALA A 88 -1.94 0.66 9.94
CA ALA A 88 -2.33 -0.71 9.68
C ALA A 88 -3.59 -0.81 8.82
N ILE A 89 -3.68 -1.89 8.05
CA ILE A 89 -4.87 -2.21 7.26
C ILE A 89 -5.28 -3.65 7.55
N LEU A 90 -6.41 -3.81 8.24
CA LEU A 90 -7.03 -5.09 8.55
C LEU A 90 -8.33 -5.22 7.75
N SER A 91 -8.22 -5.79 6.55
CA SER A 91 -9.34 -5.87 5.61
C SER A 91 -9.24 -7.05 4.66
N GLN A 92 -10.39 -7.59 4.26
CA GLN A 92 -10.51 -8.49 3.11
C GLN A 92 -10.09 -7.79 1.82
N ASN A 93 -9.86 -8.58 0.76
CA ASN A 93 -9.54 -8.04 -0.56
C ASN A 93 -10.70 -7.18 -1.09
N ARG A 94 -10.48 -5.87 -1.15
CA ARG A 94 -11.44 -4.87 -1.62
C ARG A 94 -10.71 -3.62 -2.12
N PRO A 95 -11.33 -2.81 -3.00
CA PRO A 95 -10.69 -1.61 -3.52
C PRO A 95 -10.16 -0.64 -2.45
N GLN A 96 -10.87 -0.52 -1.33
CA GLN A 96 -10.50 0.36 -0.23
C GLN A 96 -9.16 -0.01 0.40
N TRP A 97 -8.78 -1.29 0.39
CA TRP A 97 -7.47 -1.74 0.85
C TRP A 97 -6.37 -1.12 -0.01
N THR A 98 -6.49 -1.23 -1.34
CA THR A 98 -5.54 -0.65 -2.30
C THR A 98 -5.49 0.86 -2.22
N ILE A 99 -6.65 1.51 -2.03
CA ILE A 99 -6.72 2.97 -1.85
C ILE A 99 -5.95 3.39 -0.60
N ALA A 100 -6.15 2.72 0.53
CA ALA A 100 -5.48 3.03 1.79
C ALA A 100 -3.95 2.81 1.71
N ASP A 101 -3.51 1.71 1.09
CA ASP A 101 -2.08 1.41 0.91
C ASP A 101 -1.40 2.46 0.01
N LEU A 102 -1.98 2.74 -1.16
CA LEU A 102 -1.46 3.79 -2.05
C LEU A 102 -1.48 5.18 -1.40
N ALA A 103 -2.47 5.46 -0.54
CA ALA A 103 -2.53 6.70 0.22
C ALA A 103 -1.40 6.80 1.25
N CYS A 104 -1.07 5.69 1.94
CA CYS A 104 0.08 5.64 2.85
C CYS A 104 1.38 5.91 2.09
N LEU A 105 1.61 5.22 0.96
CA LEU A 105 2.78 5.44 0.10
C LEU A 105 2.86 6.90 -0.40
N THR A 106 1.72 7.48 -0.78
CA THR A 106 1.59 8.87 -1.23
C THR A 106 1.96 9.88 -0.14
N ALA A 107 1.62 9.56 1.12
CA ALA A 107 1.90 10.37 2.30
C ALA A 107 3.24 10.03 2.99
N ARG A 108 4.08 9.15 2.41
CA ARG A 108 5.34 8.67 3.01
C ARG A 108 5.15 7.96 4.36
N ILE A 109 4.02 7.28 4.51
CA ILE A 109 3.61 6.50 5.69
C ILE A 109 3.87 5.02 5.38
N VAL A 110 4.29 4.26 6.40
CA VAL A 110 4.49 2.82 6.33
C VAL A 110 3.15 2.11 6.48
N THR A 111 2.79 1.28 5.50
CA THR A 111 1.62 0.40 5.59
C THR A 111 1.97 -0.87 6.38
N VAL A 112 1.13 -1.25 7.34
CA VAL A 112 1.20 -2.52 8.08
C VAL A 112 0.04 -3.42 7.67
N PRO A 113 0.22 -4.34 6.72
CA PRO A 113 -0.85 -5.22 6.28
C PRO A 113 -1.14 -6.31 7.31
N ILE A 114 -2.41 -6.44 7.72
CA ILE A 114 -2.84 -7.49 8.65
C ILE A 114 -3.89 -8.36 7.99
N TYR A 115 -3.65 -9.66 7.93
CA TYR A 115 -4.59 -10.60 7.34
C TYR A 115 -5.86 -10.73 8.19
N PRO A 116 -7.06 -10.68 7.59
CA PRO A 116 -8.33 -10.87 8.28
C PRO A 116 -8.50 -12.23 8.98
N THR A 117 -7.71 -13.22 8.59
CA THR A 117 -7.68 -14.57 9.16
C THR A 117 -6.76 -14.68 10.38
N ASN A 118 -5.96 -13.65 10.68
CA ASN A 118 -5.12 -13.65 11.87
C ASN A 118 -5.99 -13.66 13.14
N THR A 119 -5.49 -14.34 14.18
CA THR A 119 -6.12 -14.34 15.50
C THR A 119 -6.06 -12.95 16.12
N SER A 120 -6.93 -12.67 17.10
CA SER A 120 -6.94 -11.38 17.80
C SER A 120 -5.60 -11.05 18.44
N ASN A 121 -4.97 -12.03 19.10
CA ASN A 121 -3.68 -11.83 19.77
C ASN A 121 -2.57 -11.49 18.78
N TYR A 122 -2.53 -12.17 17.63
CA TYR A 122 -1.51 -11.91 16.62
C TYR A 122 -1.75 -10.58 15.90
N ALA A 123 -3.01 -10.23 15.63
CA ALA A 123 -3.34 -8.91 15.07
C ALA A 123 -2.90 -7.78 16.01
N ARG A 124 -3.17 -7.88 17.32
CA ARG A 124 -2.73 -6.89 18.32
C ARG A 124 -1.22 -6.82 18.44
N TYR A 125 -0.54 -7.97 18.50
CA TYR A 125 0.92 -8.02 18.49
C TYR A 125 1.52 -7.24 17.32
N LEU A 126 0.98 -7.40 16.09
CA LEU A 126 1.47 -6.66 14.92
C LEU A 126 1.19 -5.16 15.00
N LEU A 127 0.08 -4.75 15.62
CA LEU A 127 -0.24 -3.34 15.83
C LEU A 127 0.73 -2.69 16.82
N ASP A 128 1.01 -3.39 17.93
CA ASP A 128 1.91 -2.92 18.98
C ASP A 128 3.36 -2.89 18.50
N ASP A 129 3.85 -3.97 17.87
CA ASP A 129 5.21 -4.10 17.34
C ASP A 129 5.51 -3.05 16.26
N ALA A 130 4.51 -2.71 15.45
CA ALA A 130 4.66 -1.69 14.42
C ALA A 130 4.40 -0.25 14.92
N GLU A 131 4.03 -0.07 16.20
CA GLU A 131 3.59 1.22 16.76
C GLU A 131 2.52 1.90 15.89
N ALA A 132 1.54 1.11 15.41
CA ALA A 132 0.53 1.57 14.47
C ALA A 132 -0.34 2.68 15.09
N ARG A 133 -0.38 3.84 14.44
CA ARG A 133 -1.10 5.04 14.94
C ARG A 133 -2.55 5.11 14.49
N LEU A 134 -2.89 4.37 13.44
CA LEU A 134 -4.23 4.28 12.89
C LEU A 134 -4.41 2.90 12.25
N VAL A 135 -5.62 2.36 12.33
CA VAL A 135 -5.98 1.10 11.67
C VAL A 135 -7.22 1.29 10.81
N PHE A 136 -7.11 0.98 9.52
CA PHE A 136 -8.27 0.80 8.66
C PHE A 136 -8.85 -0.61 8.88
N VAL A 137 -10.14 -0.68 9.19
CA VAL A 137 -10.89 -1.93 9.38
C VAL A 137 -12.09 -1.99 8.45
N ASP A 138 -12.43 -3.19 8.02
CA ASP A 138 -13.35 -3.40 6.90
C ASP A 138 -14.78 -3.79 7.29
N THR A 139 -14.95 -4.23 8.53
CA THR A 139 -16.18 -4.74 9.14
C THR A 139 -16.11 -4.58 10.65
N GLN A 140 -17.27 -4.55 11.31
CA GLN A 140 -17.36 -4.51 12.77
C GLN A 140 -16.65 -5.70 13.42
N ALA A 141 -16.74 -6.90 12.85
CA ALA A 141 -16.07 -8.08 13.39
C ALA A 141 -14.53 -7.96 13.38
N GLN A 142 -13.94 -7.31 12.37
CA GLN A 142 -12.49 -7.04 12.36
C GLN A 142 -12.12 -5.93 13.34
N TYR A 143 -12.99 -4.94 13.55
CA TYR A 143 -12.80 -3.95 14.62
C TYR A 143 -12.81 -4.65 15.99
N ASP A 144 -13.84 -5.44 16.30
CA ASP A 144 -14.00 -6.12 17.59
C ASP A 144 -12.81 -7.04 17.92
N LYS A 145 -12.17 -7.62 16.89
CA LYS A 145 -10.94 -8.39 17.02
C LYS A 145 -9.83 -7.60 17.71
N ILE A 146 -9.70 -6.31 17.41
CA ILE A 146 -8.65 -5.44 17.94
C ILE A 146 -9.16 -4.46 19.02
N ALA A 147 -10.47 -4.42 19.26
CA ALA A 147 -11.13 -3.40 20.08
C ALA A 147 -11.08 -3.50 21.62
N PRO A 148 -10.17 -4.24 22.28
CA PRO A 148 -9.82 -3.95 23.67
C PRO A 148 -8.37 -3.44 23.74
N LEU A 149 -8.15 -2.25 23.16
CA LEU A 149 -7.03 -1.35 23.46
C LEU A 149 -7.56 -0.19 24.31
#